data_AF-A0AAV9SSQ1-F1
#
_entry.id   AF-A0AAV9SSQ1-F1
#
_cell.length_a   1.000
_cell.length_b   1.000
_cell.length_c   1.000
_cell.angle_alpha   90.00
_cell.angle_beta   90.00
_cell.angle_gamma   90.00
#
_symmetry.space_group_name_H-M   'P 1'
#
loop_
_entity.id
_entity.type
_entity.pdbx_description
1 polymer ?
#
loop_
_entity_poly.entity_id
_entity_poly.type
_entity_poly.pdbx_seq_one_letter_code
_entity_poly.pdbx_strand_id
1 'polypeptide(L)'
;MALASTVSRITGVKPPKLPHSHVRVDEFLMQDLGDALVVTNPPGVVYEATLPDTPFFKGSSLNDNVRGTITAVTAPDGNGVKFTVDFSNLPNEGGPFTYHLHVDPIPEDGNCTKALAHHDPFIRGEAIPCDASRPETCQVGDLSGKHGSVTGDHQQTYIDPYLSNVRGPGAFFGNRSFVFHFANKTRISCANFKLVKRSAPYDNTTGVSNTGHATSARAIATPRSHVPYLSASSTF
;
A
#
# COMPACT_ATOMS: atom_id res chain seq x y z
N MET A 1 -9.64 -7.93 83.54
CA MET A 1 -8.21 -7.83 83.89
C MET A 1 -7.46 -8.94 83.18
N ALA A 2 -6.69 -8.59 82.14
CA ALA A 2 -5.61 -9.38 81.53
C ALA A 2 -4.84 -8.37 80.65
N LEU A 3 -3.75 -7.81 81.18
CA LEU A 3 -2.35 -8.21 80.94
C LEU A 3 -1.88 -7.95 79.49
N ALA A 4 -0.89 -7.07 79.41
CA ALA A 4 -0.33 -6.43 78.24
C ALA A 4 0.51 -7.38 77.36
N SER A 5 0.54 -7.08 76.05
CA SER A 5 1.61 -7.52 75.16
C SER A 5 2.04 -6.34 74.28
N THR A 6 3.26 -5.88 74.52
CA THR A 6 4.01 -4.90 73.72
C THR A 6 4.63 -5.63 72.54
N VAL A 7 4.40 -5.17 71.31
CA VAL A 7 5.24 -5.53 70.16
C VAL A 7 5.68 -4.27 69.42
N SER A 8 7.00 -4.21 69.28
CA SER A 8 7.81 -3.11 68.79
C SER A 8 7.68 -2.89 67.28
N ARG A 9 7.78 -1.62 66.87
CA ARG A 9 7.85 -1.19 65.46
C ARG A 9 9.10 -1.76 64.81
N ILE A 10 8.93 -2.45 63.69
CA ILE A 10 10.02 -2.78 62.77
C ILE A 10 9.93 -1.81 61.59
N THR A 11 11.02 -1.10 61.39
CA THR A 11 11.27 -0.07 60.39
C THR A 11 11.22 -0.64 58.97
N GLY A 12 10.64 0.14 58.06
CA GLY A 12 10.52 -0.19 56.65
C GLY A 12 11.89 -0.25 55.96
N VAL A 13 12.13 -1.34 55.23
CA VAL A 13 13.22 -1.45 54.27
C VAL A 13 12.70 -0.99 52.92
N LYS A 14 13.26 0.11 52.41
CA LYS A 14 12.98 0.64 51.07
C LYS A 14 13.78 -0.18 50.05
N PRO A 15 13.14 -0.71 48.98
CA PRO A 15 13.89 -1.43 47.95
C PRO A 15 14.82 -0.48 47.17
N PRO A 16 15.98 -0.96 46.68
CA PRO A 16 16.93 -0.13 45.95
C PRO A 16 16.32 0.39 44.65
N LYS A 17 16.51 1.68 44.38
CA LYS A 17 16.21 2.29 43.07
C LYS A 17 17.11 1.63 42.02
N LEU A 18 16.50 1.02 41.00
CA LEU A 18 17.23 0.62 39.80
C LEU A 18 17.77 1.85 39.07
N PRO A 19 18.98 1.81 38.50
CA PRO A 19 19.43 2.83 37.57
C PRO A 19 18.52 2.83 36.33
N HIS A 20 17.94 3.97 36.02
CA HIS A 20 17.19 4.20 34.78
C HIS A 20 18.15 4.21 33.59
N SER A 21 18.37 3.04 32.99
CA SER A 21 19.04 2.94 31.70
C SER A 21 18.62 1.67 30.96
N HIS A 22 17.34 1.56 30.62
CA HIS A 22 16.90 0.71 29.51
C HIS A 22 15.64 1.29 28.91
N VAL A 23 15.81 1.95 27.77
CA VAL A 23 14.79 2.02 26.73
C VAL A 23 14.43 0.56 26.40
N ARG A 24 13.21 0.14 26.70
CA ARG A 24 12.57 -1.03 26.10
C ARG A 24 11.24 -0.51 25.56
N VAL A 25 11.19 -0.04 24.31
CA VAL A 25 10.80 -0.82 23.11
C VAL A 25 9.59 -1.74 23.30
N ASP A 26 8.64 -1.38 24.15
CA ASP A 26 7.31 -1.99 24.18
C ASP A 26 6.28 -1.06 23.52
N GLU A 27 6.62 -0.52 22.34
CA GLU A 27 5.69 0.14 21.44
C GLU A 27 5.34 -0.86 20.34
N PHE A 28 4.29 -1.64 20.60
CA PHE A 28 3.39 -2.29 19.65
C PHE A 28 3.91 -2.36 18.19
N LEU A 29 4.79 -3.34 17.91
CA LEU A 29 5.04 -3.79 16.55
C LEU A 29 3.71 -4.35 16.00
N MET A 30 2.93 -3.53 15.31
CA MET A 30 2.15 -4.06 14.21
C MET A 30 3.17 -4.72 13.28
N GLN A 31 3.15 -6.04 13.22
CA GLN A 31 4.07 -6.79 12.39
C GLN A 31 3.76 -6.44 10.94
N ASP A 32 4.59 -5.56 10.36
CA ASP A 32 4.72 -5.43 8.91
C ASP A 32 4.98 -6.84 8.36
N LEU A 33 4.11 -7.30 7.48
CA LEU A 33 4.17 -8.64 6.89
C LEU A 33 5.23 -8.75 5.77
N GLY A 34 6.04 -7.71 5.58
CA GLY A 34 7.13 -7.65 4.61
C GLY A 34 6.80 -6.81 3.38
N ASP A 35 7.73 -6.81 2.42
CA ASP A 35 7.63 -6.06 1.17
C ASP A 35 6.49 -6.56 0.28
N ALA A 36 5.77 -5.61 -0.31
CA ALA A 36 4.70 -5.91 -1.25
C ALA A 36 5.28 -6.66 -2.45
N LEU A 37 4.61 -7.74 -2.83
CA LEU A 37 5.03 -8.60 -3.93
C LEU A 37 4.54 -8.04 -5.26
N VAL A 38 5.36 -8.19 -6.31
CA VAL A 38 4.93 -7.93 -7.69
C VAL A 38 3.84 -8.95 -8.06
N VAL A 39 2.74 -8.46 -8.62
CA VAL A 39 1.57 -9.26 -8.97
C VAL A 39 1.46 -9.39 -10.49
N THR A 40 1.34 -10.61 -11.00
CA THR A 40 1.01 -10.83 -12.42
C THR A 40 -0.50 -10.86 -12.61
N ASN A 41 -0.98 -10.13 -13.62
CA ASN A 41 -2.39 -9.95 -13.95
C ASN A 41 -2.69 -10.47 -15.37
N PRO A 42 -3.85 -11.11 -15.61
CA PRO A 42 -4.26 -11.54 -16.95
C PRO A 42 -4.57 -10.32 -17.85
N PRO A 43 -4.32 -10.41 -19.17
CA PRO A 43 -4.60 -9.30 -20.09
C PRO A 43 -6.10 -9.06 -20.27
N GLY A 44 -6.46 -7.85 -20.72
CA GLY A 44 -7.82 -7.54 -21.16
C GLY A 44 -8.85 -7.39 -20.03
N VAL A 45 -8.39 -7.15 -18.80
CA VAL A 45 -9.23 -6.74 -17.67
C VAL A 45 -9.16 -5.21 -17.55
N VAL A 46 -10.32 -4.56 -17.44
CA VAL A 46 -10.46 -3.12 -17.30
C VAL A 46 -11.39 -2.82 -16.13
N TYR A 47 -10.90 -2.02 -15.20
CA TYR A 47 -11.68 -1.41 -14.13
C TYR A 47 -11.70 0.11 -14.29
N GLU A 48 -12.81 0.74 -13.96
CA GLU A 48 -12.94 2.20 -13.94
C GLU A 48 -13.60 2.65 -12.65
N ALA A 49 -13.21 3.82 -12.17
CA ALA A 49 -13.83 4.50 -11.05
C ALA A 49 -13.97 6.00 -11.38
N THR A 50 -15.16 6.56 -11.16
CA THR A 50 -15.48 7.96 -11.49
C THR A 50 -16.07 8.63 -10.27
N LEU A 51 -15.50 9.78 -9.88
CA LEU A 51 -16.04 10.59 -8.78
C LEU A 51 -17.43 11.11 -9.14
N PRO A 52 -18.39 11.10 -8.17
CA PRO A 52 -19.74 11.59 -8.43
C PRO A 52 -19.79 13.11 -8.51
N ASP A 53 -20.79 13.66 -9.18
CA ASP A 53 -21.03 15.11 -9.18
C ASP A 53 -21.48 15.62 -7.80
N THR A 54 -22.20 14.78 -7.03
CA THR A 54 -22.69 15.13 -5.69
C THR A 54 -21.53 15.25 -4.71
N PRO A 55 -21.33 16.41 -4.05
CA PRO A 55 -20.23 16.61 -3.13
C PRO A 55 -20.42 15.85 -1.82
N PHE A 56 -19.40 15.07 -1.44
CA PHE A 56 -19.27 14.51 -0.10
C PHE A 56 -18.77 15.59 0.88
N PHE A 57 -17.66 16.25 0.53
CA PHE A 57 -17.12 17.37 1.29
C PHE A 57 -17.82 18.67 0.93
N LYS A 58 -18.24 19.45 1.95
CA LYS A 58 -19.02 20.69 1.79
C LYS A 58 -18.28 21.90 2.36
N GLY A 59 -17.03 22.10 1.97
CA GLY A 59 -16.22 23.25 2.38
C GLY A 59 -16.25 24.40 1.36
N SER A 60 -15.92 25.61 1.82
CA SER A 60 -15.94 26.83 1.01
C SER A 60 -14.84 26.91 -0.06
N SER A 61 -13.82 26.06 0.01
CA SER A 61 -12.68 26.03 -0.92
C SER A 61 -12.95 25.27 -2.22
N LEU A 62 -14.12 24.66 -2.36
CA LEU A 62 -14.51 23.85 -3.51
C LEU A 62 -15.93 24.22 -3.95
N ASN A 63 -16.07 24.68 -5.19
CA ASN A 63 -17.37 24.81 -5.83
C ASN A 63 -17.73 23.44 -6.43
N ASP A 64 -18.83 22.86 -5.98
CA ASP A 64 -19.29 21.50 -6.31
C ASP A 64 -18.35 20.41 -5.77
N ASN A 65 -18.04 19.39 -6.58
CA ASN A 65 -17.18 18.27 -6.22
C ASN A 65 -15.93 18.21 -7.11
N VAL A 66 -14.87 17.58 -6.60
CA VAL A 66 -13.71 17.22 -7.42
C VAL A 66 -14.18 16.30 -8.53
N ARG A 67 -13.78 16.61 -9.76
CA ARG A 67 -14.03 15.76 -10.92
C ARG A 67 -12.84 14.84 -11.08
N GLY A 68 -13.10 13.56 -11.31
CA GLY A 68 -12.00 12.68 -11.64
C GLY A 68 -12.37 11.28 -12.00
N THR A 69 -11.46 10.66 -12.74
CA THR A 69 -11.56 9.28 -13.21
C THR A 69 -10.25 8.55 -12.97
N ILE A 70 -10.36 7.26 -12.67
CA ILE A 70 -9.25 6.33 -12.66
C ILE A 70 -9.63 5.17 -13.58
N THR A 71 -8.86 4.97 -14.64
CA THR A 71 -8.90 3.75 -15.46
C THR A 71 -7.75 2.85 -15.08
N ALA A 72 -8.03 1.57 -14.87
CA ALA A 72 -7.09 0.56 -14.45
C ALA A 72 -7.13 -0.62 -15.42
N VAL A 73 -6.01 -0.87 -16.10
CA VAL A 73 -5.86 -1.98 -17.04
C VAL A 73 -4.63 -2.80 -16.69
N THR A 74 -4.60 -4.06 -17.13
CA THR A 74 -3.38 -4.88 -17.02
C THR A 74 -2.18 -4.18 -17.65
N ALA A 75 -1.05 -4.15 -16.94
CA ALA A 75 0.18 -3.60 -17.48
C ALA A 75 0.63 -4.37 -18.75
N PRO A 76 1.32 -3.72 -19.71
CA PRO A 76 1.70 -4.37 -20.97
C PRO A 76 2.55 -5.64 -20.82
N ASP A 77 3.39 -5.70 -19.78
CA ASP A 77 4.24 -6.86 -19.44
C ASP A 77 3.51 -7.88 -18.53
N GLY A 78 2.26 -7.60 -18.18
CA GLY A 78 1.44 -8.40 -17.27
C GLY A 78 1.70 -8.15 -15.78
N ASN A 79 2.70 -7.34 -15.40
CA ASN A 79 3.04 -7.13 -14.00
C ASN A 79 2.38 -5.86 -13.46
N GLY A 80 1.38 -6.08 -12.61
CA GLY A 80 0.61 -5.02 -11.99
C GLY A 80 -0.44 -4.41 -12.90
N VAL A 81 -0.76 -3.16 -12.59
CA VAL A 81 -1.87 -2.42 -13.18
C VAL A 81 -1.33 -1.11 -13.72
N LYS A 82 -1.61 -0.84 -15.00
CA LYS A 82 -1.44 0.48 -15.58
C LYS A 82 -2.66 1.32 -15.21
N PHE A 83 -2.41 2.38 -14.44
CA PHE A 83 -3.40 3.39 -14.11
C PHE A 83 -3.30 4.56 -15.07
N THR A 84 -4.44 5.10 -15.45
CA THR A 84 -4.58 6.42 -16.06
C THR A 84 -5.54 7.21 -15.18
N VAL A 85 -5.02 8.26 -14.54
CA VAL A 85 -5.75 9.13 -13.63
C VAL A 85 -5.99 10.48 -14.29
N ASP A 86 -7.15 11.08 -14.05
CA ASP A 86 -7.52 12.41 -14.50
C ASP A 86 -8.30 13.10 -13.38
N PHE A 87 -7.79 14.21 -12.86
CA PHE A 87 -8.42 15.01 -11.81
C PHE A 87 -8.47 16.48 -12.19
N SER A 88 -9.61 17.12 -11.96
CA SER A 88 -9.85 18.54 -12.20
C SER A 88 -10.86 19.10 -11.20
N ASN A 89 -11.11 20.41 -11.26
CA ASN A 89 -11.93 21.13 -10.26
C ASN A 89 -11.42 20.88 -8.84
N LEU A 90 -10.11 21.02 -8.64
CA LEU A 90 -9.50 20.83 -7.33
C LEU A 90 -9.81 22.02 -6.41
N PRO A 91 -9.88 21.80 -5.08
CA PRO A 91 -9.89 22.91 -4.15
C PRO A 91 -8.69 23.83 -4.38
N ASN A 92 -8.87 25.14 -4.18
CA ASN A 92 -7.80 26.12 -4.37
C ASN A 92 -6.73 26.10 -3.26
N GLU A 93 -7.00 25.41 -2.15
CA GLU A 93 -6.13 25.28 -1.00
C GLU A 93 -6.23 23.87 -0.38
N GLY A 94 -5.32 23.56 0.56
CA GLY A 94 -5.32 22.27 1.26
C GLY A 94 -4.65 21.12 0.51
N GLY A 95 -4.01 21.41 -0.64
CA GLY A 95 -3.10 20.48 -1.31
C GLY A 95 -1.69 20.42 -0.66
N PRO A 96 -0.75 19.62 -1.20
CA PRO A 96 -0.94 18.72 -2.33
C PRO A 96 -1.97 17.63 -2.00
N PHE A 97 -2.87 17.35 -2.94
CA PHE A 97 -3.95 16.39 -2.74
C PHE A 97 -3.43 14.98 -2.98
N THR A 98 -3.96 14.02 -2.23
CA THR A 98 -3.57 12.61 -2.34
C THR A 98 -4.78 11.76 -2.66
N TYR A 99 -4.55 10.60 -3.24
CA TYR A 99 -5.56 9.60 -3.49
C TYR A 99 -5.01 8.21 -3.18
N HIS A 100 -5.85 7.41 -2.54
CA HIS A 100 -5.50 6.07 -2.11
C HIS A 100 -6.62 5.11 -2.45
N LEU A 101 -6.26 3.84 -2.64
CA LEU A 101 -7.23 2.75 -2.64
C LEU A 101 -7.57 2.41 -1.19
N HIS A 102 -8.85 2.23 -0.91
CA HIS A 102 -9.39 1.94 0.41
C HIS A 102 -9.95 0.53 0.50
N VAL A 103 -10.10 -0.01 1.71
CA VAL A 103 -10.46 -1.43 1.86
C VAL A 103 -11.88 -1.74 1.40
N ASP A 104 -12.84 -0.86 1.70
CA ASP A 104 -14.27 -1.14 1.50
C ASP A 104 -14.86 -0.34 0.33
N PRO A 105 -15.90 -0.86 -0.33
CA PRO A 105 -16.65 -0.10 -1.31
C PRO A 105 -17.43 1.04 -0.65
N ILE A 106 -17.65 2.12 -1.40
CA ILE A 106 -18.52 3.23 -1.03
C ILE A 106 -19.98 2.76 -1.12
N PRO A 107 -20.78 2.93 -0.05
CA PRO A 107 -22.22 2.68 -0.07
C PRO A 107 -22.97 3.62 -1.04
N GLU A 108 -24.24 3.29 -1.32
CA GLU A 108 -25.09 4.05 -2.24
C GLU A 108 -25.30 5.51 -1.84
N ASP A 109 -25.22 5.83 -0.54
CA ASP A 109 -25.34 7.20 -0.02
C ASP A 109 -24.08 8.05 -0.26
N GLY A 110 -23.03 7.50 -0.88
CA GLY A 110 -21.81 8.21 -1.21
C GLY A 110 -20.92 8.54 -0.01
N ASN A 111 -21.16 7.92 1.15
CA ASN A 111 -20.43 8.25 2.37
C ASN A 111 -18.98 7.75 2.33
N CYS A 112 -18.05 8.65 1.98
CA CYS A 112 -16.63 8.33 1.86
C CYS A 112 -15.99 7.81 3.15
N THR A 113 -16.57 8.05 4.34
CA THR A 113 -16.05 7.48 5.60
C THR A 113 -16.14 5.96 5.65
N LYS A 114 -17.08 5.36 4.89
CA LYS A 114 -17.31 3.92 4.83
C LYS A 114 -16.30 3.17 3.96
N ALA A 115 -15.41 3.87 3.26
CA ALA A 115 -14.25 3.26 2.62
C ALA A 115 -13.26 2.65 3.65
N LEU A 116 -13.37 3.06 4.93
CA LEU A 116 -12.50 2.65 6.04
C LEU A 116 -11.01 2.94 5.76
N ALA A 117 -10.09 2.06 6.18
CA ALA A 117 -8.63 2.27 6.07
C ALA A 117 -8.12 2.15 4.63
N HIS A 118 -6.86 2.54 4.41
CA HIS A 118 -6.17 2.29 3.15
C HIS A 118 -6.05 0.80 2.87
N HIS A 119 -5.99 0.44 1.59
CA HIS A 119 -5.78 -0.92 1.15
C HIS A 119 -4.33 -1.36 1.45
N ASP A 120 -4.14 -2.01 2.60
CA ASP A 120 -2.83 -2.32 3.15
C ASP A 120 -2.72 -3.80 3.60
N PRO A 121 -2.59 -4.75 2.65
CA PRO A 121 -2.54 -6.17 2.97
C PRO A 121 -1.25 -6.60 3.69
N PHE A 122 -0.23 -5.74 3.75
CA PHE A 122 1.04 -6.01 4.45
C PHE A 122 1.17 -5.27 5.78
N ILE A 123 0.13 -4.52 6.19
CA ILE A 123 0.06 -3.85 7.50
C ILE A 123 1.23 -2.87 7.69
N ARG A 124 1.55 -2.09 6.66
CA ARG A 124 2.57 -1.03 6.73
C ARG A 124 2.16 0.11 7.66
N GLY A 125 0.87 0.39 7.71
CA GLY A 125 0.31 1.53 8.43
C GLY A 125 0.72 2.87 7.81
N GLU A 126 0.40 3.95 8.53
CA GLU A 126 0.59 5.33 8.05
C GLU A 126 1.60 6.14 8.88
N ALA A 127 2.24 5.51 9.88
CA ALA A 127 3.17 6.19 10.79
C ALA A 127 4.45 6.63 10.06
N ILE A 128 4.92 5.80 9.13
CA ILE A 128 6.05 6.09 8.25
C ILE A 128 5.47 6.46 6.88
N PRO A 129 5.73 7.67 6.35
CA PRO A 129 5.33 8.04 5.00
C PRO A 129 5.93 7.11 3.95
N CYS A 130 5.21 6.88 2.86
CA CYS A 130 5.72 6.12 1.73
C CYS A 130 7.00 6.74 1.16
N ASP A 131 8.02 5.90 0.94
CA ASP A 131 9.23 6.24 0.20
C ASP A 131 9.08 5.76 -1.24
N ALA A 132 8.88 6.70 -2.17
CA ALA A 132 8.72 6.39 -3.59
C ALA A 132 9.95 5.72 -4.22
N SER A 133 11.14 5.81 -3.60
CA SER A 133 12.33 5.08 -4.06
C SER A 133 12.32 3.60 -3.66
N ARG A 134 11.44 3.23 -2.72
CA ARG A 134 11.19 1.87 -2.23
C ARG A 134 9.68 1.59 -2.19
N PRO A 135 8.99 1.63 -3.34
CA PRO A 135 7.52 1.56 -3.38
C PRO A 135 6.97 0.21 -2.90
N GLU A 136 7.79 -0.84 -2.84
CA GLU A 136 7.46 -2.13 -2.22
C GLU A 136 7.24 -2.02 -0.71
N THR A 137 7.70 -0.93 -0.10
CA THR A 137 7.53 -0.67 1.34
C THR A 137 6.29 0.15 1.69
N CYS A 138 5.59 0.66 0.68
CA CYS A 138 4.40 1.46 0.88
C CYS A 138 3.16 0.59 1.03
N GLN A 139 2.07 1.17 1.56
CA GLN A 139 0.78 0.51 1.50
C GLN A 139 0.43 0.23 0.03
N VAL A 140 -0.12 -0.96 -0.26
CA VAL A 140 -0.44 -1.36 -1.64
C VAL A 140 -1.39 -0.34 -2.30
N GLY A 141 -2.31 0.22 -1.52
CA GLY A 141 -3.24 1.26 -1.94
C GLY A 141 -2.70 2.70 -1.96
N ASP A 142 -1.46 2.97 -1.51
CA ASP A 142 -0.90 4.32 -1.47
C ASP A 142 -0.37 4.75 -2.85
N LEU A 143 -1.27 5.14 -3.74
CA LEU A 143 -0.94 5.52 -5.10
C LEU A 143 -0.22 6.86 -5.16
N SER A 144 -0.66 7.87 -4.41
CA SER A 144 0.02 9.18 -4.40
C SER A 144 1.42 9.13 -3.78
N GLY A 145 1.62 8.34 -2.72
CA GLY A 145 2.95 8.16 -2.13
C GLY A 145 3.94 7.53 -3.12
N LYS A 146 3.49 6.55 -3.91
CA LYS A 146 4.32 5.86 -4.91
C LYS A 146 4.52 6.66 -6.20
N HIS A 147 3.48 7.33 -6.69
CA HIS A 147 3.45 7.86 -8.06
C HIS A 147 3.34 9.39 -8.16
N GLY A 148 3.24 10.06 -7.01
CA GLY A 148 3.17 11.51 -6.89
C GLY A 148 1.79 12.03 -6.46
N SER A 149 1.81 13.12 -5.69
CA SER A 149 0.60 13.84 -5.27
C SER A 149 0.10 14.81 -6.34
N VAL A 150 -1.15 15.23 -6.20
CA VAL A 150 -1.86 16.12 -7.14
C VAL A 150 -1.71 17.58 -6.69
N THR A 151 -1.20 18.44 -7.57
CA THR A 151 -0.90 19.87 -7.28
C THR A 151 -1.60 20.87 -8.20
N GLY A 152 -2.46 20.39 -9.10
CA GLY A 152 -3.22 21.15 -10.10
C GLY A 152 -3.98 20.19 -11.00
N ASP A 153 -4.50 20.65 -12.14
CA ASP A 153 -5.07 19.74 -13.16
C ASP A 153 -4.07 18.63 -13.47
N HIS A 154 -4.53 17.39 -13.33
CA HIS A 154 -3.62 16.26 -13.19
C HIS A 154 -4.11 15.11 -14.04
N GLN A 155 -3.38 14.87 -15.13
CA GLN A 155 -3.52 13.68 -15.95
C GLN A 155 -2.19 12.94 -15.95
N GLN A 156 -2.19 11.70 -15.45
CA GLN A 156 -0.98 10.90 -15.35
C GLN A 156 -1.27 9.45 -15.73
N THR A 157 -0.28 8.78 -16.32
CA THR A 157 -0.28 7.34 -16.53
C THR A 157 0.97 6.75 -15.90
N TYR A 158 0.80 5.69 -15.12
CA TYR A 158 1.89 4.96 -14.46
C TYR A 158 1.51 3.49 -14.27
N ILE A 159 2.49 2.66 -13.94
CA ILE A 159 2.29 1.24 -13.63
C ILE A 159 2.55 1.05 -12.14
N ASP A 160 1.57 0.44 -11.45
CA ASP A 160 1.75 -0.03 -10.08
C ASP A 160 1.88 -1.56 -10.08
N PRO A 161 3.04 -2.12 -9.71
CA PRO A 161 3.29 -3.55 -9.83
C PRO A 161 2.64 -4.39 -8.71
N TYR A 162 2.05 -3.76 -7.69
CA TYR A 162 1.67 -4.44 -6.44
C TYR A 162 0.17 -4.76 -6.34
N LEU A 163 -0.62 -4.40 -7.35
CA LEU A 163 -2.08 -4.53 -7.34
C LEU A 163 -2.55 -5.69 -8.24
N SER A 164 -3.56 -6.41 -7.75
CA SER A 164 -4.23 -7.49 -8.49
C SER A 164 -5.56 -7.01 -9.08
N ASN A 165 -5.82 -7.33 -10.35
CA ASN A 165 -7.13 -7.15 -10.97
C ASN A 165 -7.96 -8.45 -11.00
N VAL A 166 -7.47 -9.52 -10.37
CA VAL A 166 -8.18 -10.79 -10.15
C VAL A 166 -8.42 -11.04 -8.68
N ARG A 167 -9.59 -11.62 -8.36
CA ARG A 167 -9.98 -11.99 -6.99
C ARG A 167 -9.05 -13.07 -6.43
N GLY A 168 -8.85 -13.08 -5.12
CA GLY A 168 -8.07 -14.09 -4.40
C GLY A 168 -6.93 -13.47 -3.60
N PRO A 169 -5.93 -12.85 -4.24
CA PRO A 169 -4.85 -12.16 -3.55
C PRO A 169 -5.37 -11.01 -2.68
N GLY A 170 -4.69 -10.75 -1.55
CA GLY A 170 -4.98 -9.60 -0.69
C GLY A 170 -4.97 -8.28 -1.46
N ALA A 171 -4.02 -8.16 -2.40
CA ALA A 171 -3.82 -7.03 -3.32
C ALA A 171 -4.95 -6.79 -4.35
N PHE A 172 -6.03 -7.56 -4.33
CA PHE A 172 -7.15 -7.35 -5.25
C PHE A 172 -7.88 -6.05 -4.95
N PHE A 173 -7.94 -5.13 -5.93
CA PHE A 173 -8.61 -3.83 -5.78
C PHE A 173 -9.98 -3.74 -6.45
N GLY A 174 -10.35 -4.69 -7.31
CA GLY A 174 -11.51 -4.55 -8.19
C GLY A 174 -12.88 -4.54 -7.50
N ASN A 175 -12.96 -4.79 -6.19
CA ASN A 175 -14.16 -4.64 -5.36
C ASN A 175 -14.02 -3.54 -4.29
N ARG A 176 -13.03 -2.66 -4.46
CA ARG A 176 -12.67 -1.61 -3.52
C ARG A 176 -13.04 -0.24 -4.06
N SER A 177 -12.73 0.78 -3.28
CA SER A 177 -12.90 2.18 -3.65
C SER A 177 -11.56 2.90 -3.72
N PHE A 178 -11.55 4.08 -4.33
CA PHE A 178 -10.54 5.09 -4.07
C PHE A 178 -11.16 6.30 -3.39
N VAL A 179 -10.34 7.01 -2.61
CA VAL A 179 -10.71 8.26 -1.95
C VAL A 179 -9.67 9.30 -2.31
N PHE A 180 -10.15 10.52 -2.61
CA PHE A 180 -9.35 11.70 -2.87
C PHE A 180 -9.35 12.57 -1.62
N HIS A 181 -8.19 13.08 -1.20
CA HIS A 181 -7.97 13.72 0.09
C HIS A 181 -7.25 15.06 -0.03
N PHE A 182 -7.52 15.93 0.93
CA PHE A 182 -6.62 17.03 1.29
C PHE A 182 -5.30 16.47 1.86
N ALA A 183 -4.25 17.31 1.89
CA ALA A 183 -2.96 16.96 2.50
C ALA A 183 -3.07 16.57 3.97
N ASN A 184 -4.07 17.10 4.68
CA ASN A 184 -4.37 16.75 6.08
C ASN A 184 -5.18 15.44 6.24
N LYS A 185 -5.29 14.64 5.16
CA LYS A 185 -6.02 13.36 5.07
C LYS A 185 -7.55 13.46 5.10
N THR A 186 -8.12 14.67 5.16
CA THR A 186 -9.58 14.85 5.08
C THR A 186 -10.08 14.37 3.72
N ARG A 187 -11.12 13.52 3.73
CA ARG A 187 -11.72 12.93 2.52
C ARG A 187 -12.55 13.99 1.79
N ILE A 188 -12.28 14.19 0.51
CA ILE A 188 -12.97 15.15 -0.35
C ILE A 188 -14.08 14.45 -1.13
N SER A 189 -13.71 13.40 -1.85
CA SER A 189 -14.59 12.63 -2.74
C SER A 189 -14.08 11.20 -2.86
N CYS A 190 -14.92 10.29 -3.34
CA CYS A 190 -14.60 8.87 -3.43
C CYS A 190 -15.45 8.17 -4.49
N ALA A 191 -14.96 7.03 -4.98
CA ALA A 191 -15.68 6.21 -5.94
C ALA A 191 -15.29 4.73 -5.88
N ASN A 192 -16.20 3.86 -6.29
CA ASN A 192 -15.97 2.42 -6.43
C ASN A 192 -15.34 2.08 -7.78
N PHE A 193 -14.42 1.11 -7.77
CA PHE A 193 -14.01 0.45 -9.00
C PHE A 193 -15.12 -0.46 -9.52
N LYS A 194 -15.42 -0.33 -10.80
CA LYS A 194 -16.38 -1.15 -11.54
C LYS A 194 -15.65 -1.88 -12.64
N LEU A 195 -15.93 -3.16 -12.80
CA LEU A 195 -15.44 -3.93 -13.94
C LEU A 195 -16.14 -3.44 -15.20
N VAL A 196 -15.38 -2.94 -16.16
CA VAL A 196 -15.89 -2.46 -17.45
C VAL A 196 -15.69 -3.52 -18.53
N LYS A 197 -14.56 -4.24 -18.51
CA LYS A 197 -14.25 -5.28 -19.49
C LYS A 197 -13.48 -6.42 -18.85
N ARG A 198 -13.80 -7.64 -19.29
CA ARG A 198 -13.01 -8.86 -19.05
C ARG A 198 -13.07 -9.73 -20.30
N SER A 199 -11.93 -10.24 -20.75
CA SER A 199 -11.89 -11.19 -21.87
C SER A 199 -12.29 -12.60 -21.39
N ALA A 200 -13.13 -13.30 -22.14
CA ALA A 200 -13.52 -14.69 -21.88
C ALA A 200 -12.49 -15.68 -22.49
N PRO A 201 -12.33 -16.90 -21.94
CA PRO A 201 -13.03 -17.48 -20.78
C PRO A 201 -12.12 -17.44 -19.54
N TYR A 202 -12.33 -16.49 -18.63
CA TYR A 202 -11.69 -16.52 -17.32
C TYR A 202 -12.67 -17.16 -16.34
N ASP A 203 -12.50 -18.45 -16.07
CA ASP A 203 -13.25 -19.15 -15.03
C ASP A 203 -12.91 -18.52 -13.67
N ASN A 204 -13.93 -18.32 -12.84
CA ASN A 204 -13.82 -17.72 -11.51
C ASN A 204 -13.24 -18.72 -10.48
N THR A 205 -12.70 -19.84 -10.93
CA THR A 205 -12.14 -20.91 -10.10
C THR A 205 -10.61 -20.81 -10.08
N THR A 206 -10.08 -20.37 -8.94
CA THR A 206 -8.67 -20.52 -8.55
C THR A 206 -7.63 -20.01 -9.56
N GLY A 207 -7.58 -18.69 -9.76
CA GLY A 207 -6.39 -18.06 -10.34
C GLY A 207 -5.23 -18.14 -9.34
N VAL A 208 -4.41 -19.20 -9.43
CA VAL A 208 -3.11 -19.26 -8.77
C VAL A 208 -2.27 -18.13 -9.35
N SER A 209 -2.22 -17.01 -8.62
CA SER A 209 -1.27 -15.94 -8.91
C SER A 209 0.12 -16.50 -8.60
N ASN A 210 0.99 -16.62 -9.59
CA ASN A 210 2.41 -16.84 -9.32
C ASN A 210 2.97 -15.56 -8.69
N THR A 211 3.00 -15.51 -7.37
CA THR A 211 3.65 -14.44 -6.61
C THR A 211 5.16 -14.65 -6.67
N GLY A 212 5.84 -13.90 -7.53
CA GLY A 212 7.30 -13.90 -7.59
C GLY A 212 7.89 -13.00 -6.51
N HIS A 213 8.77 -13.53 -5.66
CA HIS A 213 9.69 -12.69 -4.89
C HIS A 213 10.64 -11.98 -5.88
N ALA A 214 10.69 -10.65 -5.83
CA ALA A 214 11.69 -9.88 -6.57
C ALA A 214 13.08 -10.20 -6.00
N THR A 215 13.74 -11.20 -6.57
CA THR A 215 15.15 -11.47 -6.26
C THR A 215 16.02 -10.73 -7.26
N SER A 216 16.89 -9.91 -6.69
CA SER A 216 18.00 -9.19 -7.29
C SER A 216 18.68 -9.94 -8.45
N ALA A 217 19.11 -9.17 -9.45
CA ALA A 217 19.81 -9.59 -10.65
C ALA A 217 20.81 -10.73 -10.39
N ARG A 218 20.60 -11.87 -11.05
CA ARG A 218 21.58 -12.95 -11.08
C ARG A 218 22.77 -12.51 -11.93
N ALA A 219 23.93 -12.38 -11.28
CA ALA A 219 25.21 -12.23 -11.96
C ALA A 219 25.38 -13.34 -13.01
N ILE A 220 25.68 -12.93 -14.24
CA ILE A 220 25.99 -13.84 -15.35
C ILE A 220 27.33 -14.51 -15.03
N ALA A 221 27.28 -15.79 -14.63
CA ALA A 221 28.46 -16.62 -14.58
C ALA A 221 28.90 -16.95 -16.01
N THR A 222 30.07 -16.44 -16.41
CA THR A 222 30.72 -16.81 -17.67
C THR A 222 31.22 -18.26 -17.61
N PRO A 223 31.07 -19.08 -18.66
CA PRO A 223 31.59 -20.45 -18.65
C PRO A 223 33.11 -20.42 -18.81
N ARG A 224 33.84 -20.97 -17.83
CA ARG A 224 35.27 -21.29 -17.99
C ARG A 224 35.41 -22.45 -18.98
N SER A 225 36.06 -22.18 -20.11
CA SER A 225 36.56 -23.21 -21.02
C SER A 225 37.67 -24.03 -20.35
N HIS A 226 37.50 -25.34 -20.28
CA HIS A 226 38.57 -26.28 -19.93
C HIS A 226 39.67 -26.23 -20.98
N VAL A 227 40.89 -25.86 -20.58
CA VAL A 227 42.12 -26.10 -21.34
C VAL A 227 42.80 -27.32 -20.72
N PRO A 228 43.11 -28.38 -21.48
CA PRO A 228 43.87 -29.51 -20.97
C PRO A 228 45.36 -29.13 -20.84
N TYR A 229 45.95 -29.49 -19.70
CA TYR A 229 47.37 -29.37 -19.42
C TYR A 229 48.19 -30.27 -20.37
N LEU A 230 49.11 -29.67 -21.13
CA LEU A 230 50.22 -30.37 -21.77
C LEU A 230 51.43 -30.34 -20.83
N SER A 231 51.84 -31.51 -20.35
CA SER A 231 53.08 -31.71 -19.60
C SER A 231 54.28 -31.61 -20.54
N ALA A 232 55.19 -30.68 -20.28
CA ALA A 232 56.49 -30.62 -20.94
C ALA A 232 57.46 -31.58 -20.23
N SER A 233 57.99 -32.54 -20.99
CA SER A 233 59.15 -33.35 -20.60
C SER A 233 60.42 -32.59 -20.97
N SER A 234 61.30 -32.38 -19.99
CA SER A 234 62.68 -31.92 -20.20
C SER A 234 63.60 -33.14 -20.19
N THR A 235 64.36 -33.34 -21.27
CA THR A 235 65.53 -34.22 -21.31
C THR A 235 66.77 -33.38 -21.53
N PHE A 236 67.84 -33.72 -20.80
CA PHE A 236 69.22 -33.39 -21.15
C PHE A 236 69.62 -34.08 -22.46
#